data_AF-A0A1U8N0Y8-F1
#
_entry.id   AF-A0A1U8N0Y8-F1
#
_cell.length_a   1.000
_cell.length_b   1.000
_cell.length_c   1.000
_cell.angle_alpha   90.00
_cell.angle_beta   90.00
_cell.angle_gamma   90.00
#
_symmetry.space_group_name_H-M   'P 1'
#
loop_
_entity.id
_entity.type
_entity.pdbx_description
1 polymer ?
#
loop_
_entity_poly.entity_id
_entity_poly.type
_entity_poly.pdbx_seq_one_letter_code
_entity_poly.pdbx_strand_id
1 'polypeptide(L)'
;MYSRKDSRVKQEGLGNERDDALWAYRTAFKTPIGTFPYRLVYGKSENRLIQLNKLDEWQANANENSCLYKEATKCHHNARLKQRRQFEVGDLVLLYNSSLKLFLGKLKSQWSGPFIVQTVFPYGTVE
;
A
#
# COMPACT_ATOMS: atom_id res chain seq x y z
N MET A 1 -41.68 21.57 30.80
CA MET A 1 -41.12 20.48 31.64
C MET A 1 -41.31 19.17 30.88
N TYR A 2 -40.34 18.79 30.03
CA TYR A 2 -40.42 17.55 29.27
C TYR A 2 -39.72 16.44 30.04
N SER A 3 -40.51 15.55 30.62
CA SER A 3 -40.04 14.31 31.21
C SER A 3 -40.08 13.23 30.12
N ARG A 4 -38.91 12.88 29.56
CA ARG A 4 -38.75 11.74 28.65
C ARG A 4 -38.05 10.64 29.42
N LYS A 5 -38.81 9.64 29.86
CA LYS A 5 -38.26 8.34 30.25
C LYS A 5 -37.79 7.65 28.98
N ASP A 6 -36.49 7.64 28.71
CA ASP A 6 -35.89 6.68 27.78
C ASP A 6 -35.34 5.52 28.62
N SER A 7 -36.23 4.60 28.96
CA SER A 7 -35.88 3.22 29.26
C SER A 7 -35.71 2.50 27.94
N ARG A 8 -34.49 2.52 27.41
CA ARG A 8 -34.02 1.59 26.39
C ARG A 8 -32.64 1.08 26.79
N VAL A 9 -32.67 0.06 27.63
CA VAL A 9 -31.61 -0.94 27.72
C VAL A 9 -31.56 -1.65 26.36
N LYS A 10 -30.50 -1.38 25.60
CA LYS A 10 -29.89 -2.32 24.65
C LYS A 10 -28.43 -2.35 25.04
N GLN A 11 -28.05 -3.23 25.97
CA GLN A 11 -27.34 -4.47 25.63
C GLN A 11 -26.37 -4.29 24.45
N GLU A 12 -25.22 -3.70 24.72
CA GLU A 12 -23.97 -4.05 24.06
C GLU A 12 -22.85 -3.99 25.11
N GLY A 13 -22.10 -5.07 25.23
CA GLY A 13 -20.97 -5.15 26.14
C GLY A 13 -21.04 -6.31 27.13
N LEU A 14 -20.75 -7.52 26.67
CA LEU A 14 -20.34 -8.66 27.49
C LEU A 14 -18.80 -8.81 27.48
N GLY A 15 -18.08 -7.71 27.18
CA GLY A 15 -16.61 -7.63 27.25
C GLY A 15 -16.10 -6.80 28.44
N ASN A 16 -16.93 -5.87 28.91
CA ASN A 16 -16.61 -4.83 29.89
C ASN A 16 -16.45 -5.39 31.30
N GLU A 17 -17.26 -6.34 31.78
CA GLU A 17 -17.11 -6.81 33.17
C GLU A 17 -15.80 -7.61 33.40
N ARG A 18 -15.35 -8.36 32.39
CA ARG A 18 -14.06 -9.08 32.43
C ARG A 18 -12.89 -8.14 32.26
N ASP A 19 -12.99 -7.18 31.34
CA ASP A 19 -11.95 -6.17 31.12
C ASP A 19 -11.86 -5.19 32.31
N ASP A 20 -12.98 -4.84 32.94
CA ASP A 20 -13.08 -4.01 34.16
C ASP A 20 -12.53 -4.74 35.39
N ALA A 21 -12.85 -6.03 35.56
CA ALA A 21 -12.27 -6.86 36.62
C ALA A 21 -10.75 -7.03 36.43
N LEU A 22 -10.28 -7.20 35.19
CA LEU A 22 -8.86 -7.23 34.86
C LEU A 22 -8.19 -5.86 35.08
N TRP A 23 -8.88 -4.76 34.78
CA TRP A 23 -8.41 -3.40 35.06
C TRP A 23 -8.25 -3.15 36.57
N ALA A 24 -9.25 -3.57 37.36
CA ALA A 24 -9.21 -3.53 38.81
C ALA A 24 -8.05 -4.39 39.35
N TYR A 25 -7.88 -5.62 38.86
CA TYR A 25 -6.78 -6.50 39.27
C TYR A 25 -5.40 -5.91 38.92
N ARG A 26 -5.25 -5.29 37.75
CA ARG A 26 -4.02 -4.61 37.34
C ARG A 26 -3.67 -3.43 38.25
N THR A 27 -4.67 -2.71 38.77
CA THR A 27 -4.47 -1.46 39.53
C THR A 27 -4.60 -1.58 41.05
N ALA A 28 -5.16 -2.68 41.58
CA ALA A 28 -5.50 -2.83 43.01
C ALA A 28 -4.31 -3.21 43.91
N PHE A 29 -3.28 -3.90 43.40
CA PHE A 29 -2.18 -4.41 44.23
C PHE A 29 -0.82 -3.81 43.83
N LYS A 30 -0.27 -2.95 44.70
CA LYS A 30 1.09 -2.41 44.58
C LYS A 30 2.04 -3.22 45.46
N THR A 31 3.17 -3.65 44.91
CA THR A 31 4.27 -4.24 45.69
C THR A 31 4.97 -3.16 46.53
N PRO A 32 5.77 -3.51 47.57
CA PRO A 32 6.59 -2.54 48.32
C PRO A 32 7.53 -1.70 47.43
N ILE A 33 7.84 -2.20 46.22
CA ILE A 33 8.63 -1.55 45.17
C ILE A 33 7.78 -0.53 44.36
N GLY A 34 6.48 -0.39 44.66
CA GLY A 34 5.57 0.55 44.01
C GLY A 34 5.13 0.14 42.60
N THR A 35 5.46 -1.08 42.15
CA THR A 35 5.12 -1.60 40.83
C THR A 35 3.98 -2.62 40.90
N PHE A 36 3.17 -2.67 39.84
CA PHE A 36 2.13 -3.68 39.67
C PHE A 36 2.69 -4.98 39.07
N PRO A 37 2.38 -6.16 39.64
CA PRO A 37 2.92 -7.45 39.20
C PRO A 37 2.73 -7.73 37.70
N TYR A 38 1.60 -7.34 37.11
CA TYR A 38 1.33 -7.53 35.68
C TYR A 38 2.35 -6.82 34.78
N ARG A 39 2.85 -5.65 35.20
CA ARG A 39 3.80 -4.85 34.42
C ARG A 39 5.19 -5.50 34.39
N LEU A 40 5.55 -6.26 35.43
CA LEU A 40 6.80 -7.03 35.48
C LEU A 40 6.75 -8.24 34.54
N VAL A 41 5.59 -8.92 34.48
CA VAL A 41 5.41 -10.14 33.68
C VAL A 41 5.13 -9.80 32.20
N TYR A 42 4.25 -8.83 31.93
CA TYR A 42 3.74 -8.54 30.59
C TYR A 42 4.15 -7.18 30.02
N GLY A 43 4.70 -6.26 30.82
CA GLY A 43 5.11 -4.94 30.33
C GLY A 43 6.19 -5.02 29.25
N LYS A 44 7.05 -6.05 29.28
CA LYS A 44 8.05 -6.31 28.24
C LYS A 44 7.43 -6.82 26.92
N SER A 45 6.33 -7.57 26.98
CA SER A 45 5.59 -7.99 25.77
C SER A 45 4.78 -6.84 25.18
N GLU A 46 4.14 -6.02 26.02
CA GLU A 46 3.37 -4.85 25.57
C GLU A 46 4.27 -3.84 24.83
N ASN A 47 5.45 -3.55 25.36
CA ASN A 47 6.40 -2.65 24.70
C ASN A 47 6.86 -3.17 23.33
N ARG A 48 7.03 -4.48 23.17
CA ARG A 48 7.41 -5.09 21.89
C ARG A 48 6.28 -4.98 20.87
N LEU A 49 5.04 -5.20 21.27
CA LEU A 49 3.87 -5.04 20.38
C LEU A 49 3.73 -3.60 19.89
N ILE A 50 3.91 -2.62 20.79
CA ILE A 50 3.86 -1.20 20.43
C ILE A 50 4.96 -0.86 19.42
N GLN A 51 6.18 -1.39 19.60
CA GLN A 51 7.27 -1.19 18.66
C GLN A 51 6.98 -1.78 17.28
N LEU A 52 6.41 -2.99 17.21
CA LEU A 52 6.04 -3.64 15.96
C LEU A 52 4.95 -2.85 15.22
N ASN A 53 3.88 -2.45 15.91
CA ASN A 53 2.81 -1.65 15.31
C ASN A 53 3.35 -0.34 14.71
N LYS A 54 4.27 0.31 15.42
CA LYS A 54 4.91 1.54 14.94
C LYS A 54 5.75 1.31 13.67
N LEU A 55 6.42 0.17 13.57
CA LEU A 55 7.17 -0.21 12.36
C LEU A 55 6.22 -0.49 11.20
N ASP A 56 5.12 -1.19 11.45
CA ASP A 56 4.09 -1.48 10.44
C ASP A 56 3.46 -0.19 9.90
N GLU A 57 3.14 0.76 10.78
CA GLU A 57 2.67 2.10 10.40
C GLU A 57 3.67 2.84 9.50
N TRP A 58 4.96 2.78 9.84
CA TRP A 58 6.00 3.40 9.03
C TRP A 58 6.14 2.73 7.66
N GLN A 59 6.05 1.41 7.59
CA GLN A 59 6.12 0.66 6.36
C GLN A 59 4.90 0.95 5.46
N ALA A 60 3.69 1.00 6.05
CA ALA A 60 2.48 1.36 5.33
C ALA A 60 2.59 2.77 4.72
N ASN A 61 2.97 3.76 5.53
CA ASN A 61 3.14 5.14 5.08
C ASN A 61 4.23 5.26 3.99
N ALA A 62 5.36 4.56 4.13
CA ALA A 62 6.41 4.56 3.09
C ALA A 62 5.92 3.96 1.77
N ASN A 63 5.14 2.86 1.83
CA ASN A 63 4.57 2.22 0.66
C ASN A 63 3.53 3.10 -0.03
N GLU A 64 2.62 3.71 0.72
CA GLU A 64 1.64 4.66 0.21
C GLU A 64 2.33 5.82 -0.52
N ASN A 65 3.34 6.42 0.10
CA ASN A 65 4.14 7.48 -0.52
C ASN A 65 4.87 7.01 -1.80
N SER A 66 5.40 5.79 -1.81
CA SER A 66 6.02 5.20 -3.00
C SER A 66 5.02 5.01 -4.14
N CYS A 67 3.81 4.52 -3.84
CA CYS A 67 2.74 4.35 -4.81
C CYS A 67 2.34 5.71 -5.40
N LEU A 68 2.14 6.73 -4.56
CA LEU A 68 1.78 8.08 -5.01
C LEU A 68 2.79 8.65 -6.03
N TYR A 69 4.09 8.50 -5.77
CA TYR A 69 5.11 9.00 -6.72
C TYR A 69 5.10 8.24 -8.05
N LYS A 70 5.01 6.91 -8.01
CA LYS A 70 4.92 6.06 -9.21
C LYS A 70 3.67 6.37 -10.02
N GLU A 71 2.54 6.53 -9.36
CA GLU A 71 1.26 6.88 -9.98
C GLU A 71 1.31 8.26 -10.60
N ALA A 72 1.83 9.27 -9.91
CA ALA A 72 1.97 10.62 -10.45
C ALA A 72 2.85 10.64 -11.71
N THR A 73 3.98 9.92 -11.67
CA THR A 73 4.90 9.80 -12.82
C THR A 73 4.21 9.08 -13.99
N LYS A 74 3.46 8.01 -13.71
CA LYS A 74 2.67 7.27 -14.70
C LYS A 74 1.57 8.14 -15.30
N CYS A 75 0.85 8.92 -14.49
CA CYS A 75 -0.20 9.84 -14.95
C CYS A 75 0.37 10.93 -15.84
N HIS A 76 1.49 11.54 -15.45
CA HIS A 76 2.18 12.52 -16.27
C HIS A 76 2.65 11.92 -17.60
N HIS A 77 3.26 10.74 -17.56
CA HIS A 77 3.69 10.03 -18.76
C HIS A 77 2.51 9.72 -19.68
N ASN A 78 1.47 9.09 -19.15
CA ASN A 78 0.27 8.71 -19.90
C ASN A 78 -0.47 9.91 -20.50
N ALA A 79 -0.54 11.04 -19.77
CA ALA A 79 -1.13 12.28 -20.28
C ALA A 79 -0.32 12.89 -21.44
N ARG A 80 1.00 12.68 -21.45
CA ARG A 80 1.91 13.20 -22.48
C ARG A 80 1.99 12.31 -23.72
N LEU A 81 1.64 11.02 -23.60
CA LEU A 81 1.47 10.15 -24.75
C LEU A 81 0.30 10.67 -25.61
N LYS A 82 0.61 11.33 -26.73
CA LYS A 82 -0.38 11.86 -27.67
C LYS A 82 -1.15 10.72 -28.32
N GLN A 83 -2.40 10.52 -27.88
CA GLN A 83 -3.36 9.50 -28.35
C GLN A 83 -2.81 8.07 -28.27
N ARG A 84 -3.60 7.13 -27.75
CA ARG A 84 -3.25 5.71 -27.94
C ARG A 84 -3.21 5.48 -29.43
N ARG A 85 -2.01 5.31 -30.01
CA ARG A 85 -1.87 4.81 -31.39
C ARG A 85 -2.50 3.43 -31.38
N GLN A 86 -3.73 3.38 -31.87
CA GLN A 86 -4.38 2.13 -32.21
C GLN A 86 -3.69 1.69 -33.50
N PHE A 87 -3.03 0.54 -33.42
CA PHE A 87 -2.49 -0.11 -34.60
C PHE A 87 -3.61 -0.93 -35.20
N GLU A 88 -3.80 -0.81 -36.51
CA GLU A 88 -4.67 -1.68 -37.26
C GLU A 88 -3.83 -2.76 -37.95
N VAL A 89 -4.46 -3.91 -38.22
CA VAL A 89 -3.82 -4.97 -39.00
C VAL A 89 -3.50 -4.43 -40.40
N GLY A 90 -2.22 -4.52 -40.80
CA GLY A 90 -1.73 -3.96 -42.06
C GLY A 90 -0.96 -2.64 -41.93
N ASP A 91 -0.90 -2.01 -40.76
CA ASP A 91 -0.09 -0.81 -40.55
C ASP A 91 1.41 -1.11 -40.65
N LEU A 92 2.16 -0.15 -41.20
CA LEU A 92 3.63 -0.19 -41.23
C LEU A 92 4.20 0.40 -39.94
N VAL A 93 4.83 -0.45 -39.13
CA VAL A 93 5.44 -0.07 -37.85
C VAL A 93 6.95 -0.25 -37.88
N LEU A 94 7.67 0.67 -37.24
CA LEU A 94 9.12 0.56 -37.05
C LEU A 94 9.38 -0.13 -35.72
N LEU A 95 10.22 -1.16 -35.73
CA LEU A 95 10.62 -1.85 -34.51
C LEU A 95 11.84 -1.17 -33.90
N TYR A 96 11.74 -0.77 -32.63
CA TYR A 96 12.87 -0.25 -31.89
C TYR A 96 13.77 -1.39 -31.38
N ASN A 97 15.05 -1.35 -31.73
CA ASN A 97 16.04 -2.30 -31.25
C ASN A 97 16.62 -1.83 -29.90
N SER A 98 16.16 -2.43 -28.81
CA SER A 98 16.62 -2.14 -27.44
C SER A 98 18.04 -2.64 -27.13
N SER A 99 18.62 -3.49 -27.99
CA SER A 99 19.98 -3.97 -27.78
C SER A 99 20.97 -2.84 -28.10
N LEU A 100 21.51 -2.23 -27.05
CA LEU A 100 22.57 -1.22 -27.13
C LEU A 100 23.84 -1.85 -27.69
N LYS A 101 23.98 -1.86 -29.02
CA LYS A 101 25.25 -2.14 -29.68
C LYS A 101 26.08 -0.86 -29.65
N LEU A 102 27.05 -0.79 -28.76
CA LEU A 102 28.06 0.29 -28.77
C LEU A 102 28.89 0.14 -30.05
N PHE A 103 28.57 0.95 -31.06
CA PHE A 103 29.34 0.99 -32.30
C PHE A 103 30.56 1.89 -32.10
N LEU A 104 31.77 1.39 -32.35
CA LEU A 104 33.03 2.16 -32.34
C LEU A 104 33.20 3.06 -33.60
N GLY A 105 32.08 3.57 -34.13
CA GLY A 105 32.01 4.36 -35.37
C GLY A 105 30.80 5.28 -35.38
N LYS A 106 30.27 5.65 -36.56
CA LYS A 106 29.06 6.49 -36.65
C LYS A 106 27.86 5.77 -36.04
N LEU A 107 27.15 6.46 -35.13
CA LEU A 107 25.91 5.97 -34.51
C LEU A 107 24.86 5.68 -35.60
N LYS A 108 24.36 4.44 -35.65
CA LYS A 108 23.25 4.06 -36.53
C LYS A 108 21.93 4.24 -35.78
N SER A 109 20.85 4.53 -36.51
CA SER A 109 19.50 4.54 -35.94
C SER A 109 19.16 3.17 -35.35
N GLN A 110 18.51 3.17 -34.19
CA GLN A 110 18.08 1.94 -33.50
C GLN A 110 16.75 1.40 -34.03
N TRP A 111 16.09 2.10 -34.95
CA TRP A 111 14.87 1.65 -35.59
C TRP A 111 15.21 0.69 -36.73
N SER A 112 14.73 -0.55 -36.64
CA SER A 112 14.67 -1.51 -37.74
C SER A 112 13.45 -1.22 -38.61
N GLY A 113 13.55 -1.62 -39.90
CA GLY A 113 12.68 -1.20 -41.00
C GLY A 113 11.17 -1.41 -40.83
N PRO A 114 10.38 -1.13 -41.88
CA PRO A 114 8.94 -1.20 -41.80
C PRO A 114 8.47 -2.66 -41.73
N PHE A 115 7.82 -3.02 -40.61
CA PHE A 115 7.14 -4.29 -40.40
C PHE A 115 5.65 -4.12 -40.56
N ILE A 116 4.97 -5.16 -41.04
CA ILE A 116 3.52 -5.19 -41.16
C ILE A 116 2.95 -5.81 -39.89
N VAL A 117 1.99 -5.14 -39.27
CA VAL A 117 1.23 -5.67 -38.14
C VAL A 117 0.32 -6.82 -38.60
N GLN A 118 0.51 -8.04 -38.09
CA GLN A 118 -0.33 -9.19 -38.42
C GLN A 118 -1.49 -9.34 -37.46
N THR A 119 -1.23 -9.19 -36.16
CA THR A 119 -2.26 -9.33 -35.13
C THR A 119 -2.11 -8.26 -34.05
N VAL A 120 -3.25 -7.79 -33.56
CA VAL A 120 -3.34 -6.82 -32.47
C VAL A 120 -4.14 -7.44 -31.34
N PHE A 121 -3.50 -7.60 -30.20
CA PHE A 121 -4.15 -8.15 -29.01
C PHE A 121 -4.90 -7.07 -28.25
N PRO A 122 -5.98 -7.42 -27.50
CA PRO A 122 -6.75 -6.45 -26.72
C PRO A 122 -5.94 -5.75 -25.61
N TYR A 123 -4.80 -6.34 -25.20
CA TYR A 123 -3.86 -5.74 -24.26
C TYR A 123 -2.84 -4.77 -24.90
N GLY A 124 -2.90 -4.56 -26.22
CA GLY A 124 -2.08 -3.59 -26.96
C GLY A 124 -0.72 -4.11 -27.42
N THR A 125 -0.47 -5.41 -27.32
CA THR A 125 0.69 -6.05 -27.94
C THR A 125 0.39 -6.35 -29.41
N VAL A 126 1.45 -6.27 -30.23
CA VAL A 126 1.41 -6.40 -31.68
C VAL A 126 2.41 -7.47 -32.08
N GLU A 127 1.99 -8.41 -32.93
CA GLU A 127 2.84 -9.45 -33.55
C GLU A 127 2.82 -9.35 -35.09
#